data_AF-A0A060C7M3-F1
#
_entry.id   AF-A0A060C7M3-F1
#
_cell.length_a   1.000
_cell.length_b   1.000
_cell.length_c   1.000
_cell.angle_alpha   90.00
_cell.angle_beta   90.00
_cell.angle_gamma   90.00
#
_symmetry.space_group_name_H-M   'P 1'
#
loop_
_entity.id
_entity.type
_entity.pdbx_description
1 polymer ?
#
loop_
_entity_poly.entity_id
_entity_poly.type
_entity_poly.pdbx_seq_one_letter_code
_entity_poly.pdbx_strand_id
1 'polypeptide(L)'
;YSRLVAKPKRETLWLEQAASAQPQDIWARMREGFALQGEIDVNPRIERQRLWFVSNPLHIDKVSERGALYMHYIVERLEERGMPLELALLPVIESAYNPLAYSRAHAVGLWQFIPSTGRDYNLHQTQWYDGRRDITASTQAAIEYLSKL
;
A
#
# COMPACT_ATOMS: atom_id res chain seq x y z
N TYR A 1 2.23 -69.95 15.11
CA TYR A 1 1.24 -68.86 15.13
C TYR A 1 1.74 -67.71 16.00
N SER A 2 2.45 -66.73 15.43
CA SER A 2 2.81 -65.48 16.13
C SER A 2 2.13 -64.31 15.41
N ARG A 3 1.20 -63.64 16.09
CA ARG A 3 0.55 -62.42 15.59
C ARG A 3 1.51 -61.25 15.78
N LEU A 4 1.92 -60.62 14.69
CA LEU A 4 2.58 -59.31 14.72
C LEU A 4 1.52 -58.25 15.08
N VAL A 5 1.63 -57.69 16.28
CA VAL A 5 0.82 -56.55 16.70
C VAL A 5 1.40 -55.32 15.99
N ALA A 6 0.66 -54.77 15.02
CA ALA A 6 1.03 -53.53 14.36
C ALA A 6 1.00 -52.38 15.40
N LYS A 7 2.12 -51.66 15.54
CA LYS A 7 2.19 -50.47 16.39
C LYS A 7 1.30 -49.38 15.78
N PRO A 8 0.46 -48.68 16.57
CA PRO A 8 -0.36 -47.60 16.04
C PRO A 8 0.57 -46.47 15.58
N LYS A 9 0.42 -46.07 14.32
CA LYS A 9 1.08 -44.91 13.73
C LYS A 9 0.56 -43.70 14.50
N ARG A 10 1.40 -43.06 15.32
CA ARG A 10 1.05 -41.80 15.98
C ARG A 10 0.85 -40.75 14.88
N GLU A 11 -0.39 -40.49 14.52
CA GLU A 11 -0.76 -39.39 13.65
C GLU A 11 -0.38 -38.09 14.37
N THR A 12 0.54 -37.36 13.77
CA THR A 12 0.96 -36.04 14.24
C THR A 12 -0.15 -35.04 13.97
N LEU A 13 -1.09 -34.92 14.92
CA LEU A 13 -2.14 -33.90 14.99
C LEU A 13 -1.62 -32.43 15.04
N TRP A 14 -0.31 -32.21 14.93
CA TRP A 14 0.34 -30.90 15.01
C TRP A 14 0.70 -30.30 13.64
N LEU A 15 0.44 -31.00 12.52
CA LEU A 15 0.58 -30.46 11.17
C LEU A 15 -0.72 -29.81 10.64
N GLU A 16 -1.83 -29.93 11.37
CA GLU A 16 -3.12 -29.30 11.08
C GLU A 16 -3.30 -27.93 11.73
N GLN A 17 -2.26 -27.38 12.37
CA GLN A 17 -2.24 -25.94 12.61
C GLN A 17 -2.09 -25.26 11.26
N ALA A 18 -3.24 -24.92 10.69
CA ALA A 18 -3.42 -24.19 9.45
C ALA A 18 -2.24 -23.26 9.22
N ALA A 19 -1.43 -23.58 8.20
CA ALA A 19 -0.64 -22.57 7.55
C ALA A 19 -1.66 -21.50 7.13
N SER A 20 -1.75 -20.41 7.90
CA SER A 20 -2.48 -19.23 7.47
C SER A 20 -1.89 -18.92 6.12
N ALA A 21 -2.65 -19.15 5.05
CA ALA A 21 -2.18 -18.87 3.70
C ALA A 21 -1.98 -17.36 3.66
N GLN A 22 -0.75 -16.93 3.92
CA GLN A 22 -0.37 -15.54 3.73
C GLN A 22 -0.71 -15.22 2.27
N PRO A 23 -1.42 -14.11 1.99
CA PRO A 23 -1.85 -13.79 0.66
C PRO A 23 -0.66 -13.88 -0.31
N GLN A 24 -0.76 -14.72 -1.33
CA GLN A 24 0.32 -14.98 -2.29
C GLN A 24 0.69 -13.74 -3.12
N ASP A 25 -0.20 -12.75 -3.14
CA ASP A 25 -0.09 -11.53 -3.94
C ASP A 25 -0.44 -10.30 -3.09
N ILE A 26 0.34 -9.23 -3.25
CA ILE A 26 0.14 -7.95 -2.56
C ILE A 26 -1.25 -7.37 -2.83
N TRP A 27 -1.79 -7.58 -4.04
CA TRP A 27 -3.14 -7.11 -4.37
C TRP A 27 -4.23 -7.85 -3.62
N ALA A 28 -4.05 -9.15 -3.36
CA ALA A 28 -4.98 -9.92 -2.54
C ALA A 28 -4.92 -9.43 -1.08
N ARG A 29 -3.71 -9.28 -0.54
CA ARG A 29 -3.47 -8.73 0.81
C ARG A 29 -4.14 -7.38 1.02
N MET A 30 -3.95 -6.47 0.07
CA MET A 30 -4.56 -5.15 0.13
C MET A 30 -6.09 -5.22 0.16
N ARG A 31 -6.70 -6.00 -0.75
CA ARG A 31 -8.17 -6.12 -0.82
C ARG A 31 -8.79 -6.66 0.46
N GLU A 32 -8.10 -7.54 1.19
CA GLU A 32 -8.56 -8.06 2.48
C GLU A 32 -8.63 -6.97 3.56
N GLY A 33 -7.81 -5.92 3.46
CA GLY A 33 -7.77 -4.81 4.40
C GLY A 33 -8.45 -3.53 3.89
N PHE A 34 -9.29 -3.61 2.85
CA PHE A 34 -10.08 -2.46 2.43
C PHE A 34 -11.23 -2.19 3.40
N ALA A 35 -11.46 -0.93 3.74
CA ALA A 35 -12.46 -0.52 4.73
C ALA A 35 -13.31 0.71 4.34
N LEU A 36 -12.99 1.41 3.25
CA LEU A 36 -13.61 2.67 2.85
C LEU A 36 -14.74 2.52 1.81
N GLN A 37 -15.04 1.30 1.33
CA GLN A 37 -16.00 1.12 0.23
C GLN A 37 -17.45 1.46 0.60
N GLY A 38 -17.79 1.38 1.89
CA GLY A 38 -19.15 1.64 2.39
C GLY A 38 -19.56 3.12 2.39
N GLU A 39 -18.61 4.04 2.21
CA GLU A 39 -18.83 5.49 2.34
C GLU A 39 -19.00 6.21 1.00
N ILE A 40 -19.02 5.46 -0.11
CA ILE A 40 -19.00 6.03 -1.46
C ILE A 40 -20.40 6.08 -2.07
N ASP A 41 -21.00 7.26 -2.06
CA ASP A 41 -22.22 7.55 -2.84
C ASP A 41 -21.93 7.65 -4.35
N VAL A 42 -23.00 7.60 -5.16
CA VAL A 42 -22.91 7.76 -6.62
C VAL A 42 -22.39 9.16 -6.96
N ASN A 43 -21.14 9.23 -7.42
CA ASN A 43 -20.48 10.48 -7.81
C ASN A 43 -19.99 10.43 -9.26
N PRO A 44 -20.51 11.29 -10.17
CA PRO A 44 -20.09 11.32 -11.57
C PRO A 44 -18.59 11.59 -11.79
N ARG A 45 -17.92 12.24 -10.82
CA ARG A 45 -16.46 12.47 -10.88
C ARG A 45 -15.70 11.17 -10.63
N ILE A 46 -16.18 10.32 -9.73
CA ILE A 46 -15.55 9.01 -9.47
C ILE A 46 -15.69 8.12 -10.72
N GLU A 47 -16.88 8.10 -11.32
CA GLU A 47 -17.13 7.28 -12.52
C GLU A 47 -16.26 7.70 -13.70
N ARG A 48 -16.10 9.01 -13.93
CA ARG A 48 -15.20 9.52 -14.98
C ARG A 48 -13.77 9.06 -14.78
N GLN A 49 -13.28 9.10 -13.55
CA GLN A 49 -11.93 8.70 -13.20
C GLN A 49 -11.75 7.20 -13.39
N ARG A 50 -12.74 6.39 -12.96
CA ARG A 50 -12.77 4.94 -13.20
C ARG A 50 -12.69 4.64 -14.70
N LEU A 51 -13.50 5.28 -15.53
CA LEU A 51 -13.49 5.09 -16.98
C LEU A 51 -12.15 5.51 -17.61
N TRP A 52 -11.52 6.56 -17.09
CA TRP A 52 -10.18 6.95 -17.55
C TRP A 52 -9.17 5.86 -17.23
N PHE A 53 -9.11 5.34 -16.00
CA PHE A 53 -8.18 4.24 -15.67
C PHE A 53 -8.43 2.98 -16.49
N VAL A 54 -9.69 2.60 -16.70
CA VAL A 54 -10.08 1.43 -17.53
C VAL A 54 -9.67 1.62 -19.00
N SER A 55 -9.74 2.85 -19.53
CA SER A 55 -9.37 3.16 -20.92
C SER A 55 -7.87 3.42 -21.14
N ASN A 56 -7.06 3.42 -20.08
CA ASN A 56 -5.62 3.72 -20.15
C ASN A 56 -4.75 2.57 -19.60
N PRO A 57 -4.73 1.38 -20.25
CA PRO A 57 -3.97 0.22 -19.76
C PRO A 57 -2.47 0.47 -19.64
N LEU A 58 -1.87 1.19 -20.58
CA LEU A 58 -0.44 1.56 -20.51
C LEU A 58 -0.09 2.39 -19.26
N HIS A 59 -1.04 3.20 -18.79
CA HIS A 59 -0.85 3.94 -17.53
C HIS A 59 -0.88 2.97 -16.34
N ILE A 60 -1.83 2.04 -16.31
CA ILE A 60 -1.94 0.99 -15.29
C ILE A 60 -0.67 0.14 -15.21
N ASP A 61 -0.13 -0.28 -16.35
CA ASP A 61 1.10 -1.08 -16.40
C ASP A 61 2.26 -0.31 -15.77
N LYS A 62 2.43 0.95 -16.15
CA LYS A 62 3.50 1.82 -15.65
C LYS A 62 3.40 2.08 -14.14
N VAL A 63 2.19 2.35 -13.62
CA VAL A 63 2.03 2.55 -12.17
C VAL A 63 2.18 1.25 -11.41
N SER A 64 1.80 0.11 -11.99
CA SER A 64 1.98 -1.21 -11.38
C SER A 64 3.46 -1.59 -11.29
N GLU A 65 4.22 -1.37 -12.37
CA GLU A 65 5.66 -1.60 -12.40
C GLU A 65 6.41 -0.76 -11.36
N ARG A 66 6.09 0.53 -11.27
CA ARG A 66 6.70 1.43 -10.27
C ARG A 66 6.23 1.12 -8.85
N GLY A 67 4.94 0.79 -8.71
CA GLY A 67 4.31 0.45 -7.45
C GLY A 67 4.92 -0.80 -6.83
N ALA A 68 5.30 -1.80 -7.64
CA ALA A 68 5.89 -3.05 -7.16
C ALA A 68 7.12 -2.84 -6.24
N LEU A 69 7.86 -1.75 -6.41
CA LEU A 69 9.03 -1.42 -5.58
C LEU A 69 8.67 -0.98 -4.15
N TYR A 70 7.49 -0.39 -3.95
CA TYR A 70 7.14 0.34 -2.72
C TYR A 70 5.85 -0.15 -2.06
N MET A 71 4.97 -0.82 -2.80
CA MET A 71 3.64 -1.23 -2.36
C MET A 71 3.71 -2.11 -1.10
N HIS A 72 4.61 -3.10 -1.09
CA HIS A 72 4.83 -3.97 0.07
C HIS A 72 5.16 -3.16 1.33
N TYR A 73 6.12 -2.23 1.22
CA TYR A 73 6.53 -1.39 2.33
C TYR A 73 5.35 -0.54 2.84
N ILE A 74 4.60 0.11 1.95
CA ILE A 74 3.48 0.99 2.33
C ILE A 74 2.37 0.18 3.01
N VAL A 75 2.00 -0.97 2.44
CA VAL A 75 0.96 -1.86 2.99
C VAL A 75 1.33 -2.31 4.39
N GLU A 76 2.57 -2.77 4.61
CA GLU A 76 3.02 -3.15 5.95
C GLU A 76 2.93 -1.98 6.95
N ARG A 77 3.35 -0.77 6.57
CA ARG A 77 3.29 0.39 7.47
C ARG A 77 1.86 0.84 7.80
N LEU A 78 0.91 0.60 6.88
CA LEU A 78 -0.53 0.84 7.11
C LEU A 78 -1.11 -0.22 8.05
N GLU A 79 -0.80 -1.51 7.82
CA GLU A 79 -1.23 -2.61 8.68
C GLU A 79 -0.73 -2.46 10.12
N GLU A 80 0.54 -2.08 10.30
CA GLU A 80 1.12 -1.80 11.63
C GLU A 80 0.34 -0.74 12.41
N ARG A 81 -0.41 0.11 11.72
CA ARG A 81 -1.23 1.17 12.31
C ARG A 81 -2.73 0.90 12.24
N GLY A 82 -3.13 -0.28 11.78
CA GLY A 82 -4.54 -0.63 11.60
C GLY A 82 -5.28 0.30 10.64
N MET A 83 -4.57 0.88 9.67
CA MET A 83 -5.16 1.79 8.68
C MET A 83 -5.71 1.04 7.47
N PRO A 84 -6.73 1.59 6.76
CA PRO A 84 -7.25 0.99 5.54
C PRO A 84 -6.16 0.82 4.47
N LEU A 85 -6.05 -0.38 3.88
CA LEU A 85 -4.95 -0.71 2.96
C LEU A 85 -5.11 -0.12 1.56
N GLU A 86 -6.31 0.29 1.17
CA GLU A 86 -6.56 1.05 -0.06
C GLU A 86 -5.86 2.41 -0.06
N LEU A 87 -5.42 2.93 1.09
CA LEU A 87 -4.60 4.14 1.15
C LEU A 87 -3.25 3.96 0.44
N ALA A 88 -2.77 2.72 0.29
CA ALA A 88 -1.60 2.42 -0.55
C ALA A 88 -1.86 2.70 -2.04
N LEU A 89 -3.09 2.96 -2.48
CA LEU A 89 -3.38 3.36 -3.86
C LEU A 89 -3.26 4.87 -4.07
N LEU A 90 -3.17 5.68 -3.02
CA LEU A 90 -3.04 7.14 -3.16
C LEU A 90 -1.81 7.56 -4.01
N PRO A 91 -0.61 6.97 -3.86
CA PRO A 91 0.50 7.31 -4.73
C PRO A 91 0.27 7.09 -6.23
N VAL A 92 -0.69 6.24 -6.62
CA VAL A 92 -1.09 6.07 -8.03
C VAL A 92 -1.64 7.38 -8.57
N ILE A 93 -2.56 8.01 -7.83
CA ILE A 93 -3.22 9.25 -8.24
C ILE A 93 -2.32 10.48 -8.06
N GLU A 94 -1.44 10.46 -7.05
CA GLU A 94 -0.60 11.62 -6.72
C GLU A 94 0.63 11.73 -7.63
N SER A 95 1.34 10.63 -7.85
CA SER A 95 2.66 10.67 -8.51
C SER A 95 2.86 9.59 -9.55
N ALA A 96 1.88 8.73 -9.81
CA ALA A 96 2.07 7.50 -10.58
C ALA A 96 3.25 6.69 -10.02
N TYR A 97 3.31 6.59 -8.69
CA TYR A 97 4.38 5.92 -7.94
C TYR A 97 5.80 6.42 -8.23
N ASN A 98 5.97 7.71 -8.55
CA ASN A 98 7.27 8.30 -8.87
C ASN A 98 7.86 9.10 -7.68
N PRO A 99 8.93 8.63 -7.03
CA PRO A 99 9.60 9.34 -5.92
C PRO A 99 10.18 10.70 -6.30
N LEU A 100 10.39 10.94 -7.59
CA LEU A 100 10.96 12.18 -8.12
C LEU A 100 9.89 13.08 -8.76
N ALA A 101 8.60 12.75 -8.60
CA ALA A 101 7.52 13.58 -9.10
C ALA A 101 7.60 15.00 -8.51
N TYR A 102 7.34 15.98 -9.38
CA TYR A 102 7.35 17.39 -9.03
C TYR A 102 6.19 18.08 -9.74
N SER A 103 5.30 18.71 -8.99
CA SER A 103 4.16 19.45 -9.54
C SER A 103 4.41 20.95 -9.65
N ARG A 104 3.53 21.63 -10.38
CA ARG A 104 3.54 23.10 -10.50
C ARG A 104 3.34 23.80 -9.16
N ALA A 105 2.68 23.14 -8.20
CA ALA A 105 2.45 23.64 -6.86
C ALA A 105 3.61 23.35 -5.88
N HIS A 106 4.78 22.96 -6.40
CA HIS A 106 5.96 22.56 -5.62
C HIS A 106 5.74 21.31 -4.74
N ALA A 107 4.72 20.51 -5.05
CA ALA A 107 4.50 19.23 -4.39
C ALA A 107 5.49 18.18 -4.93
N VAL A 108 6.08 17.39 -4.02
CA VAL A 108 7.22 16.53 -4.34
C VAL A 108 7.02 15.10 -3.85
N GLY A 109 7.52 14.17 -4.64
CA GLY A 109 7.70 12.78 -4.30
C GLY A 109 6.42 11.97 -4.34
N LEU A 110 6.49 10.80 -3.70
CA LEU A 110 5.51 9.75 -3.85
C LEU A 110 4.10 10.21 -3.44
N TRP A 111 4.04 10.93 -2.32
CA TRP A 111 2.83 11.44 -1.68
C TRP A 111 2.52 12.91 -2.00
N GLN A 112 3.27 13.52 -2.93
CA GLN A 112 3.08 14.91 -3.35
C GLN A 112 2.98 15.92 -2.19
N PHE A 113 3.92 15.87 -1.24
CA PHE A 113 3.98 16.86 -0.16
C PHE A 113 4.40 18.24 -0.69
N ILE A 114 3.63 19.28 -0.36
CA ILE A 114 4.05 20.67 -0.54
C ILE A 114 5.07 21.08 0.53
N PRO A 115 5.90 22.12 0.31
CA PRO A 115 6.99 22.44 1.23
C PRO A 115 6.56 22.77 2.66
N SER A 116 5.41 23.44 2.83
CA SER A 116 4.85 23.78 4.15
C SER A 116 4.47 22.53 4.93
N THR A 117 3.57 21.72 4.38
CA THR A 117 3.13 20.47 5.00
C THR A 117 4.30 19.51 5.21
N GLY A 118 5.26 19.43 4.28
CA GLY A 118 6.46 18.63 4.47
C GLY A 118 7.24 19.02 5.73
N ARG A 119 7.40 20.32 6.01
CA ARG A 119 8.06 20.78 7.24
C ARG A 119 7.26 20.44 8.49
N ASP A 120 5.93 20.57 8.44
CA ASP A 120 5.05 20.26 9.57
C ASP A 120 5.14 18.78 9.98
N TYR A 121 5.43 17.88 9.03
CA TYR A 121 5.64 16.45 9.25
C TYR A 121 7.11 16.04 9.23
N ASN A 122 8.01 16.97 9.58
CA ASN A 122 9.44 16.72 9.76
C ASN A 122 10.19 16.17 8.52
N LEU A 123 9.68 16.45 7.32
CA LEU A 123 10.37 16.17 6.04
C LEU A 123 11.39 17.27 5.78
N HIS A 124 12.57 17.09 6.37
CA HIS A 124 13.67 18.02 6.29
C HIS A 124 14.10 18.27 4.84
N GLN A 125 14.38 19.53 4.53
CA GLN A 125 14.82 19.99 3.22
C GLN A 125 16.13 20.76 3.40
N THR A 126 17.19 20.27 2.76
CA THR A 126 18.49 20.92 2.65
C THR A 126 18.81 21.11 1.17
N GLN A 127 19.98 21.69 0.86
CA GLN A 127 20.43 21.82 -0.52
C GLN A 127 20.66 20.46 -1.22
N TRP A 128 20.89 19.39 -0.45
CA TRP A 128 21.27 18.07 -0.97
C TRP A 128 20.26 16.97 -0.63
N TYR A 129 19.30 17.25 0.24
CA TYR A 129 18.31 16.28 0.71
C TYR A 129 16.92 16.91 0.72
N ASP A 130 15.93 16.19 0.20
CA ASP A 130 14.53 16.56 0.31
C ASP A 130 13.76 15.34 0.82
N GLY A 131 13.39 15.36 2.12
CA GLY A 131 12.68 14.25 2.77
C GLY A 131 11.34 13.91 2.14
N ARG A 132 10.79 14.78 1.28
CA ARG A 132 9.57 14.49 0.51
C ARG A 132 9.80 13.45 -0.59
N ARG A 133 11.05 13.29 -1.04
CA ARG A 133 11.47 12.25 -2.02
C ARG A 133 11.88 10.95 -1.35
N ASP A 134 12.15 10.98 -0.05
CA ASP A 134 12.52 9.81 0.74
C ASP A 134 11.27 8.96 0.99
N ILE A 135 11.26 7.72 0.49
CA ILE A 135 10.08 6.86 0.53
C ILE A 135 9.69 6.52 1.97
N THR A 136 10.67 6.26 2.82
CA THR A 136 10.44 5.89 4.22
C THR A 136 9.88 7.08 4.99
N ALA A 137 10.57 8.22 4.90
CA ALA A 137 10.17 9.44 5.63
C ALA A 137 8.82 9.99 5.12
N SER A 138 8.65 10.10 3.80
CA SER A 138 7.40 10.62 3.22
C SER A 138 6.20 9.69 3.47
N THR A 139 6.39 8.36 3.47
CA THR A 139 5.31 7.43 3.82
C THR A 139 4.94 7.53 5.29
N GLN A 140 5.92 7.65 6.18
CA GLN A 140 5.67 7.87 7.59
C GLN A 140 4.86 9.15 7.84
N ALA A 141 5.26 10.25 7.18
CA ALA A 141 4.55 11.52 7.23
C ALA A 141 3.13 11.42 6.64
N ALA A 142 2.95 10.72 5.51
CA ALA A 142 1.66 10.56 4.86
C ALA A 142 0.68 9.79 5.74
N ILE A 143 1.13 8.70 6.34
CA ILE A 143 0.34 7.92 7.28
C ILE A 143 -0.06 8.77 8.49
N GLU A 144 0.87 9.54 9.07
CA GLU A 144 0.56 10.43 10.20
C GLU A 144 -0.42 11.55 9.81
N TYR A 145 -0.32 12.06 8.59
CA TYR A 145 -1.28 13.04 8.07
C TYR A 145 -2.67 12.44 7.92
N LEU A 146 -2.76 11.27 7.29
CA LEU A 146 -4.01 10.57 7.01
C LEU A 146 -4.72 10.08 8.27
N SER A 147 -3.98 9.76 9.34
CA SER A 147 -4.58 9.32 10.61
C SER A 147 -5.23 10.45 11.42
N LYS A 148 -5.01 11.71 11.02
CA LYS A 148 -5.57 12.90 11.67
C LYS A 148 -6.79 13.49 10.94
N LEU A 149 -7.15 12.94 9.79
CA LEU A 149 -8.35 13.31 9.02
C LEU A 149 -9.58 12.61 9.59
#